data_AF-A0A3D4T046-F1
#
_entry.id   AF-A0A3D4T046-F1
#
_cell.length_a   1.000
_cell.length_b   1.000
_cell.length_c   1.000
_cell.angle_alpha   90.00
_cell.angle_beta   90.00
_cell.angle_gamma   90.00
#
_symmetry.space_group_name_H-M   'P 1'
#
loop_
_entity.id
_entity.type
_entity.pdbx_description
1 polymer ?
#
loop_
_entity_poly.entity_id
_entity_poly.type
_entity_poly.pdbx_seq_one_letter_code
_entity_poly.pdbx_strand_id
1 'polypeptide(L)'
;MKLISYNLHNNNAAGDLASLVSRHDPDVLCVQEADTDLLPRRIGDLELVQSTAENRQGLAVYLRASRLDPTSTLLVPLEKSIHDRVMKPAQERMVTVLAHDAKHD
;
A
#
# COMPACT_ATOMS: atom_id res chain seq x y z
N MET A 1 -16.99 2.38 5.46
CA MET A 1 -15.53 2.35 5.24
C MET A 1 -15.25 2.83 3.81
N LYS A 2 -14.30 3.74 3.60
CA LYS A 2 -13.86 4.22 2.28
C LYS A 2 -12.48 3.69 1.96
N LEU A 3 -12.29 3.11 0.77
CA LEU A 3 -11.01 2.58 0.30
C LEU A 3 -10.62 3.24 -1.01
N ILE A 4 -9.35 3.59 -1.13
CA ILE A 4 -8.74 4.02 -2.39
C ILE A 4 -7.67 2.98 -2.78
N SER A 5 -7.70 2.55 -4.04
CA SER A 5 -6.61 1.82 -4.68
C SER A 5 -6.06 2.68 -5.79
N TYR A 6 -4.77 3.00 -5.75
CA TYR A 6 -4.17 3.97 -6.66
C TYR A 6 -2.79 3.57 -7.14
N ASN A 7 -2.66 3.44 -8.46
CA ASN A 7 -1.38 3.21 -9.10
C ASN A 7 -0.71 4.55 -9.36
N LEU A 8 0.53 4.72 -8.88
CA LEU A 8 1.28 5.97 -8.94
C LEU A 8 1.95 6.22 -10.29
N HIS A 9 1.80 5.31 -11.25
CA HIS A 9 2.44 5.34 -12.56
C HIS A 9 3.95 5.58 -12.45
N ASN A 10 4.69 4.55 -12.05
CA ASN A 10 6.12 4.61 -11.77
C ASN A 10 6.49 5.73 -10.76
N ASN A 11 5.75 5.83 -9.66
CA ASN A 11 5.92 6.84 -8.59
C ASN A 11 5.66 8.31 -9.00
N ASN A 12 5.23 8.60 -10.23
CA ASN A 12 5.04 9.98 -10.69
C ASN A 12 3.92 10.73 -9.95
N ALA A 13 2.89 10.02 -9.48
CA ALA A 13 1.76 10.63 -8.77
C ALA A 13 1.91 10.62 -7.23
N ALA A 14 3.09 10.28 -6.70
CA ALA A 14 3.30 10.24 -5.25
C ALA A 14 3.06 11.59 -4.57
N GLY A 15 3.36 12.71 -5.25
CA GLY A 15 3.13 14.06 -4.75
C GLY A 15 1.65 14.41 -4.53
N ASP A 16 0.74 13.71 -5.20
CA ASP A 16 -0.69 13.98 -5.13
C ASP A 16 -1.39 13.28 -3.95
N LEU A 17 -0.70 12.32 -3.30
CA LEU A 17 -1.29 11.49 -2.25
C LEU A 17 -1.86 12.30 -1.08
N ALA A 18 -1.17 13.36 -0.65
CA ALA A 18 -1.65 14.23 0.42
C ALA A 18 -2.96 14.94 0.05
N SER A 19 -3.05 15.46 -1.18
CA SER A 19 -4.26 16.11 -1.70
C SER A 19 -5.39 15.10 -1.86
N LEU A 20 -5.09 13.88 -2.34
CA LEU A 20 -6.05 12.80 -2.50
C LEU A 20 -6.66 12.39 -1.14
N VAL A 21 -5.81 12.18 -0.13
CA VAL A 21 -6.25 11.83 1.23
C VAL A 21 -7.06 12.97 1.84
N SER A 22 -6.60 14.21 1.73
CA SER A 22 -7.34 15.37 2.26
C SER A 22 -8.71 15.54 1.61
N ARG A 23 -8.83 15.30 0.30
CA ARG A 23 -10.09 15.49 -0.44
C ARG A 23 -11.12 14.41 -0.20
N HIS A 24 -10.68 13.15 -0.12
CA HIS A 24 -11.60 12.01 -0.08
C HIS A 24 -11.79 11.43 1.33
N ASP A 25 -10.87 11.74 2.24
CA ASP A 25 -10.87 11.29 3.63
C ASP A 25 -11.08 9.76 3.73
N PRO A 26 -10.21 8.93 3.09
CA PRO A 26 -10.38 7.49 3.05
C PRO A 26 -10.03 6.83 4.40
N ASP A 27 -10.55 5.63 4.67
CA ASP A 27 -10.13 4.80 5.81
C ASP A 27 -8.94 3.91 5.44
N VAL A 28 -8.80 3.55 4.15
CA VAL A 28 -7.74 2.68 3.61
C VAL A 28 -7.20 3.26 2.30
N LEU A 29 -5.88 3.26 2.14
CA LEU A 29 -5.20 3.62 0.89
C LEU A 29 -4.21 2.53 0.50
N CYS A 30 -4.45 1.88 -0.64
CA CYS A 30 -3.54 0.94 -1.28
C CYS A 30 -2.85 1.64 -2.45
N VAL A 31 -1.52 1.66 -2.47
CA VAL A 31 -0.74 2.25 -3.57
C VAL A 31 0.06 1.19 -4.32
N GLN A 32 0.15 1.35 -5.64
CA GLN A 32 0.95 0.51 -6.53
C GLN A 32 1.97 1.32 -7.32
N GLU A 33 3.02 0.66 -7.79
CA GLU A 33 4.14 1.27 -8.50
C GLU A 33 4.81 2.39 -7.71
N ALA A 34 4.83 2.26 -6.38
CA ALA A 34 5.43 3.25 -5.49
C ALA A 34 6.92 3.01 -5.33
N ASP A 35 7.69 4.09 -5.18
CA ASP A 35 9.02 4.00 -4.61
C ASP A 35 8.87 3.94 -3.08
N THR A 36 8.91 2.72 -2.52
CA THR A 36 8.55 2.48 -1.12
C THR A 36 9.53 3.09 -0.13
N ASP A 37 10.77 3.37 -0.56
CA ASP A 37 11.77 4.08 0.26
C ASP A 37 11.46 5.58 0.40
N LEU A 38 10.67 6.14 -0.53
CA LEU A 38 10.27 7.55 -0.56
C LEU A 38 8.87 7.78 0.02
N LEU A 39 8.14 6.71 0.36
CA LEU A 39 6.81 6.83 0.93
C LEU A 39 6.86 7.38 2.36
N PRO A 40 6.04 8.40 2.68
CA PRO A 40 5.97 8.92 4.04
C PRO A 40 5.32 7.90 4.98
N ARG A 41 5.80 7.80 6.22
CA ARG A 41 5.17 6.92 7.23
C ARG A 41 3.72 7.29 7.56
N ARG A 42 3.31 8.54 7.31
CA ARG A 42 1.98 9.05 7.60
C ARG A 42 1.51 10.02 6.52
N ILE A 43 0.24 9.95 6.13
CA ILE A 43 -0.43 10.87 5.22
C ILE A 43 -1.78 11.26 5.83
N GLY A 44 -1.88 12.48 6.37
CA GLY A 44 -3.03 12.86 7.18
C GLY A 44 -3.21 11.93 8.39
N ASP A 45 -4.39 11.32 8.52
CA ASP A 45 -4.72 10.35 9.58
C ASP A 45 -4.36 8.90 9.22
N LEU A 46 -3.79 8.67 8.02
CA LEU A 46 -3.40 7.35 7.56
C LEU A 46 -1.96 7.05 7.95
N GLU A 47 -1.73 5.86 8.48
CA GLU A 47 -0.41 5.33 8.82
C GLU A 47 -0.02 4.20 7.87
N LEU A 48 1.24 4.20 7.41
CA LEU A 48 1.79 3.13 6.58
C LEU A 48 1.90 1.85 7.42
N VAL A 49 1.15 0.82 7.05
CA VAL A 49 1.08 -0.44 7.80
C VAL A 49 1.97 -1.51 7.20
N GLN A 50 2.06 -1.59 5.87
CA GLN A 50 2.91 -2.56 5.19
C GLN A 50 3.31 -2.08 3.79
N SER A 51 4.50 -2.46 3.34
CA SER A 51 5.00 -2.24 1.99
C SER A 51 5.94 -3.36 1.54
N THR A 52 6.03 -3.61 0.24
CA THR A 52 7.06 -4.51 -0.31
C THR A 52 8.45 -3.88 -0.20
N ALA A 53 9.48 -4.72 -0.07
CA ALA A 53 10.88 -4.30 -0.12
C ALA A 53 11.53 -4.61 -1.49
N GLU A 54 12.69 -4.03 -1.76
CA GLU A 54 13.66 -4.47 -2.79
C GLU A 54 13.33 -4.21 -4.27
N ASN A 55 12.13 -3.70 -4.62
CA ASN A 55 11.80 -3.32 -6.00
C ASN A 55 11.55 -1.82 -6.16
N ARG A 56 12.03 -1.24 -7.26
CA ARG A 56 11.81 0.18 -7.63
C ARG A 56 10.33 0.56 -7.87
N GLN A 57 9.41 -0.41 -7.81
CA GLN A 57 7.97 -0.26 -8.02
C GLN A 57 7.22 -1.22 -7.10
N GLY A 58 7.07 -0.80 -5.85
CA GLY A 58 6.46 -1.58 -4.79
C GLY A 58 4.96 -1.34 -4.62
N LEU A 59 4.43 -2.07 -3.65
CA LEU A 59 3.06 -1.93 -3.14
C LEU A 59 3.13 -1.39 -1.72
N ALA A 60 2.13 -0.61 -1.30
CA ALA A 60 1.99 -0.19 0.08
C ALA A 60 0.53 -0.07 0.52
N VAL A 61 0.28 -0.28 1.80
CA VAL A 61 -1.05 -0.18 2.42
C VAL A 61 -0.98 0.76 3.61
N TYR A 62 -1.85 1.77 3.59
CA TYR A 62 -2.08 2.66 4.71
C TYR A 62 -3.47 2.44 5.30
N LEU A 63 -3.58 2.53 6.62
CA LEU A 63 -4.84 2.44 7.36
C LEU A 63 -5.05 3.67 8.24
N ARG A 64 -6.30 4.04 8.47
CA ARG A 64 -6.67 5.05 9.47
C ARG A 64 -6.50 4.49 10.88
N ALA A 65 -5.44 4.91 11.57
CA ALA A 65 -5.08 4.41 12.89
C ALA A 65 -6.13 4.69 13.98
N SER A 66 -6.98 5.72 13.80
CA SER A 66 -8.07 6.04 14.74
C SER A 66 -9.29 5.10 14.64
N ARG A 67 -9.28 4.14 13.71
CA ARG A 67 -10.43 3.27 13.44
C ARG A 67 -10.02 1.81 13.21
N LEU A 68 -8.98 1.60 12.42
CA LEU A 68 -8.55 0.30 11.95
C LEU A 68 -7.29 -0.12 12.71
N ASP A 69 -7.39 -1.22 13.45
CA ASP A 69 -6.27 -1.82 14.19
C ASP A 69 -5.72 -3.02 13.42
N PRO A 70 -4.51 -2.94 12.81
CA PRO A 70 -3.94 -4.04 12.04
C PRO A 70 -3.53 -5.20 12.95
N THR A 71 -4.14 -6.37 12.74
CA THR A 71 -3.89 -7.58 13.55
C THR A 71 -2.88 -8.52 12.90
N SER A 72 -2.73 -8.47 11.58
CA SER A 72 -1.74 -9.28 10.85
C SER A 72 -1.37 -8.64 9.51
N THR A 73 -0.13 -8.82 9.08
CA THR A 73 0.34 -8.41 7.75
C THR A 73 1.13 -9.54 7.11
N LEU A 74 1.07 -9.64 5.79
CA LEU A 74 1.76 -10.67 5.03
C LEU A 74 2.30 -10.10 3.71
N LEU A 75 3.53 -10.45 3.39
CA LEU A 75 4.13 -10.28 2.07
C LEU A 75 4.21 -11.65 1.42
N VAL A 76 3.56 -11.81 0.26
CA VAL A 76 3.56 -13.09 -0.47
C VAL A 76 4.30 -12.94 -1.79
N PRO A 77 5.36 -13.73 -2.03
CA PRO A 77 5.90 -13.89 -3.36
C PRO A 77 4.90 -14.67 -4.21
N LEU A 78 4.45 -14.08 -5.32
CA LEU A 78 3.62 -14.80 -6.28
C LEU A 78 4.52 -15.69 -7.15
N GLU A 79 4.05 -16.91 -7.44
CA GLU A 79 4.76 -17.80 -8.34
C GLU A 79 4.96 -17.15 -9.71
N LYS A 80 6.13 -17.41 -10.31
CA LYS A 80 6.56 -16.78 -11.55
C LYS A 80 5.58 -17.10 -12.69
N SER A 81 5.06 -16.06 -13.32
CA SER A 81 4.53 -16.17 -14.68
C SER A 81 5.68 -16.51 -15.63
N ILE A 82 5.39 -17.13 -16.78
CA ILE A 82 6.39 -17.45 -17.82
C ILE A 82 7.18 -16.19 -18.23
N HIS A 83 6.56 -15.01 -18.20
CA HIS A 83 7.21 -13.72 -18.46
C HIS A 83 8.27 -13.34 -17.39
N ASP A 84 8.13 -13.82 -16.15
CA ASP A 84 9.03 -13.52 -15.02
C ASP A 84 10.25 -14.44 -14.96
N ARG A 85 10.31 -15.44 -15.84
CA ARG A 85 11.52 -16.26 -16.00
C ARG A 85 12.58 -15.55 -16.85
N VAL A 86 12.20 -14.52 -17.60
CA VAL A 86 13.07 -13.78 -18.54
C VAL A 86 13.52 -12.44 -17.95
N MET A 87 12.65 -11.74 -17.23
CA MET A 87 12.99 -10.52 -16.48
C MET A 87 13.40 -10.91 -15.04
N LYS A 88 14.33 -10.16 -14.43
CA LYS A 88 14.95 -10.42 -13.11
C LYS A 88 13.98 -11.01 -12.05
N PRO A 89 14.47 -11.86 -11.11
CA PRO A 89 13.63 -12.53 -10.12
C PRO A 89 12.78 -11.52 -9.36
N ALA A 90 11.47 -11.53 -9.60
CA ALA A 90 10.53 -10.64 -8.93
C ALA A 90 10.29 -11.14 -7.50
N GLN A 91 10.88 -10.44 -6.54
CA GLN A 91 10.66 -10.59 -5.11
C GLN A 91 9.33 -9.91 -4.76
N GLU A 92 8.45 -10.60 -4.04
CA GLU A 92 7.20 -10.09 -3.42
C GLU A 92 6.21 -9.32 -4.31
N ARG A 93 4.99 -9.85 -4.47
CA ARG A 93 3.98 -9.23 -5.35
C ARG A 93 2.61 -9.01 -4.73
N MET A 94 2.45 -9.40 -3.48
CA MET A 94 1.20 -9.22 -2.77
C MET A 94 1.48 -8.73 -1.36
N VAL A 95 0.78 -7.66 -0.99
CA VAL A 95 0.70 -7.14 0.36
C VAL A 95 -0.69 -7.43 0.87
N THR A 96 -0.78 -8.07 2.03
CA THR A 96 -2.04 -8.33 2.72
C THR A 96 -1.99 -7.72 4.10
N VAL A 97 -3.10 -7.08 4.50
CA VAL A 97 -3.31 -6.57 5.85
C VAL A 97 -4.66 -7.06 6.34
N LEU A 98 -4.67 -7.72 7.49
CA LEU A 98 -5.86 -8.01 8.27
C LEU A 98 -5.97 -6.95 9.36
N ALA A 99 -7.14 -6.34 9.49
CA ALA A 99 -7.39 -5.29 10.49
C ALA A 99 -8.79 -5.42 11.11
N HIS A 100 -8.89 -5.00 12.36
CA HIS A 100 -10.14 -4.89 13.10
C HIS A 100 -10.73 -3.48 12.95
N ASP A 101 -12.05 -3.35 12.74
CA ASP A 101 -12.74 -2.05 12.63
C ASP A 101 -13.49 -1.72 13.92
N ALA A 102 -12.92 -0.84 14.74
CA ALA A 102 -13.48 -0.46 16.03
C ALA A 102 -14.83 0.28 15.96
N LYS A 103 -15.31 0.69 14.77
CA LYS A 103 -16.61 1.37 14.62
C LYS A 103 -17.80 0.44 14.45
N HIS A 104 -17.61 -0.86 14.22
CA HIS A 104 -18.68 -1.80 13.90
C HIS A 104 -18.82 -2.96 14.89
N ASP A 105 -18.37 -2.77 16.14
CA ASP A 105 -18.76 -3.59 17.29
C ASP A 105 -20.11 -3.16 17.87
#